data_AF-A0A7S3IEP4-F1
#
_entry.id   AF-A0A7S3IEP4-F1
#
_cell.length_a   1.000
_cell.length_b   1.000
_cell.length_c   1.000
_cell.angle_alpha   90.00
_cell.angle_beta   90.00
_cell.angle_gamma   90.00
#
_symmetry.space_group_name_H-M   'P 1'
#
loop_
_entity.id
_entity.type
_entity.pdbx_description
1 polymer ?
#
loop_
_entity_poly.entity_id
_entity_poly.type
_entity_poly.pdbx_seq_one_letter_code
_entity_poly.pdbx_strand_id
1 'polypeptide(L)'
;MQFNYIFIGKIQGENKTDLMRYLSSSDDLELFQQEAVQMIVDYKWDTYTRQFFIDKLIYYFGFLVVFFIDIDYVFIEEDPHSDERTKGAWYIARKTMGILIQMFFFIYEMRQLYKSGREYFLDIWNYFELGGICLYFAAVANDWINDDITDVCKMLYVGTILLSLVKVLFLLRVFKYISFLVSMVIQ
;
A
#
# COMPACT_ATOMS: atom_id res chain seq x y z
N MET A 1 14.79 7.36 33.86
CA MET A 1 16.01 6.54 33.92
C MET A 1 16.52 6.35 32.49
N GLN A 2 17.68 6.90 32.16
CA GLN A 2 18.32 6.71 30.85
C GLN A 2 18.99 5.33 30.82
N PHE A 3 18.24 4.30 30.41
CA PHE A 3 18.86 3.00 30.16
C PHE A 3 19.68 3.08 28.87
N ASN A 4 20.95 2.73 29.01
CA ASN A 4 21.99 2.69 27.98
C ASN A 4 21.50 2.09 26.65
N TYR A 5 21.20 2.95 25.67
CA TYR A 5 21.12 2.60 24.23
C TYR A 5 22.41 1.92 23.72
N ILE A 6 23.52 2.06 24.47
CA ILE A 6 24.85 1.53 24.16
C ILE A 6 24.91 -0.01 24.24
N PHE A 7 24.05 -0.66 25.03
CA PHE A 7 24.13 -2.13 25.21
C PHE A 7 23.31 -2.93 24.20
N ILE A 8 22.27 -2.36 23.57
CA ILE A 8 21.47 -3.06 22.56
C ILE A 8 22.33 -3.43 21.34
N GLY A 9 23.22 -2.54 20.91
CA GLY A 9 24.16 -2.83 19.82
C GLY A 9 25.14 -3.97 20.11
N LYS A 10 25.45 -4.21 21.39
CA LYS A 10 26.33 -5.30 21.85
C LYS A 10 25.61 -6.63 22.09
N ILE A 11 24.36 -6.60 22.56
CA ILE A 11 23.52 -7.80 22.72
C ILE A 11 23.07 -8.35 21.35
N GLN A 12 23.01 -7.50 20.31
CA GLN A 12 22.65 -7.84 18.94
C GLN A 12 23.81 -8.37 18.07
N GLY A 13 24.92 -8.78 18.68
CA GLY A 13 26.08 -9.36 17.98
C GLY A 13 25.82 -10.79 17.48
N GLU A 14 26.11 -11.03 16.20
CA GLU A 14 26.03 -12.26 15.41
C GLU A 14 24.67 -12.75 14.89
N ASN A 15 23.54 -12.64 15.63
CA ASN A 15 22.30 -13.35 15.23
C ASN A 15 21.01 -12.49 15.08
N LYS A 16 21.12 -11.35 14.39
CA LYS A 16 20.07 -10.31 14.27
C LYS A 16 18.73 -10.76 13.66
N THR A 17 18.77 -11.75 12.77
CA THR A 17 17.60 -12.27 12.07
C THR A 17 16.87 -13.36 12.85
N ASP A 18 17.59 -14.13 13.66
CA ASP A 18 17.04 -15.29 14.34
C ASP A 18 16.08 -14.90 15.47
N LEU A 19 16.46 -13.95 16.34
CA LEU A 19 15.60 -13.53 17.44
C LEU A 19 14.25 -12.98 16.96
N MET A 20 14.24 -12.10 15.95
CA MET A 20 12.97 -11.58 15.41
C MET A 20 12.16 -12.66 14.72
N ARG A 21 12.82 -13.61 14.06
CA ARG A 21 12.15 -14.72 13.40
C ARG A 21 11.45 -15.60 14.43
N TYR A 22 12.12 -15.93 15.53
CA TYR A 22 11.53 -16.70 16.62
C TYR A 22 10.41 -15.95 17.33
N LEU A 23 10.58 -14.64 17.58
CA LEU A 23 9.53 -13.77 18.12
C LEU A 23 8.32 -13.67 17.19
N SER A 24 8.52 -13.55 15.87
CA SER A 24 7.41 -13.49 14.91
C SER A 24 6.66 -14.82 14.79
N SER A 25 7.30 -15.93 15.11
CA SER A 25 6.70 -17.27 15.10
C SER A 25 6.10 -17.69 16.44
N SER A 26 6.25 -16.88 17.51
CA SER A 26 5.67 -17.18 18.81
C SER A 26 4.29 -16.53 18.94
N ASP A 27 3.26 -17.33 19.21
CA ASP A 27 1.89 -16.87 19.49
C ASP A 27 1.70 -16.34 20.93
N ASP A 28 2.78 -16.30 21.72
CA ASP A 28 2.73 -15.90 23.12
C ASP A 28 2.64 -14.38 23.27
N LEU A 29 1.43 -13.87 23.48
CA LEU A 29 1.14 -12.45 23.66
C LEU A 29 1.82 -11.86 24.91
N GLU A 30 2.05 -12.67 25.96
CA GLU A 30 2.71 -12.21 27.20
C GLU A 30 4.17 -11.85 26.94
N LEU A 31 4.80 -12.54 26.00
CA LEU A 31 6.18 -12.28 25.59
C LEU A 31 6.32 -10.89 24.92
N PHE A 32 5.31 -10.46 24.16
CA PHE A 32 5.25 -9.11 23.57
C PHE A 32 4.89 -8.00 24.58
N GLN A 33 4.37 -8.36 25.76
CA GLN A 33 4.11 -7.40 26.84
C GLN A 33 5.36 -7.07 27.66
N GLN A 34 6.42 -7.86 27.55
CA GLN A 34 7.67 -7.60 28.27
C GLN A 34 8.35 -6.30 27.80
N GLU A 35 8.76 -5.45 28.74
CA GLU A 35 9.41 -4.16 28.45
C GLU A 35 10.65 -4.30 27.55
N ALA A 36 11.42 -5.38 27.70
CA ALA A 36 12.61 -5.65 26.88
C ALA A 36 12.25 -5.88 25.40
N VAL A 37 11.18 -6.64 25.13
CA VAL A 37 10.71 -6.91 23.76
C VAL A 37 10.10 -5.66 23.15
N GLN A 38 9.31 -4.89 23.91
CA GLN A 38 8.76 -3.61 23.47
C GLN A 38 9.87 -2.61 23.13
N MET A 39 10.92 -2.50 23.94
CA MET A 39 12.07 -1.65 23.62
C MET A 39 12.78 -2.06 22.34
N ILE A 40 12.93 -3.36 22.07
CA ILE A 40 13.57 -3.85 20.84
C ILE A 40 12.70 -3.53 19.62
N VAL A 41 11.39 -3.72 19.72
CA VAL A 41 10.42 -3.40 18.65
C VAL A 41 10.41 -1.90 18.38
N ASP A 42 10.35 -1.06 19.43
CA ASP A 42 10.32 0.39 19.30
C ASP A 42 11.63 0.94 18.73
N TYR A 43 12.77 0.40 19.17
CA TYR A 43 14.07 0.75 18.60
C TYR A 43 14.14 0.45 17.10
N LYS A 44 13.64 -0.72 16.66
CA LYS A 44 13.62 -1.08 15.23
C LYS A 44 12.63 -0.23 14.45
N TRP A 45 11.47 0.05 15.04
CA TRP A 45 10.46 0.91 14.44
C TRP A 45 11.05 2.28 14.14
N ASP A 46 11.61 2.95 15.14
CA ASP A 46 12.14 4.30 14.99
C ASP A 46 13.38 4.37 14.11
N THR A 47 14.21 3.32 14.11
CA THR A 47 15.47 3.33 13.34
C THR A 47 15.28 3.01 11.86
N TYR A 48 14.42 2.05 11.50
CA TYR A 48 14.37 1.52 10.13
C TYR A 48 12.95 1.51 9.54
N THR A 49 11.98 1.06 10.33
CA THR A 49 10.66 0.70 9.79
C THR A 49 9.79 1.93 9.56
N ARG A 50 9.86 2.92 10.46
CA ARG A 50 9.04 4.14 10.39
C ARG A 50 9.27 4.93 9.11
N GLN A 51 10.53 5.20 8.74
CA GLN A 51 10.82 5.97 7.52
C GLN A 51 10.36 5.22 6.28
N PHE A 52 10.60 3.90 6.21
CA PHE A 52 10.15 3.06 5.10
C PHE A 52 8.63 3.10 4.90
N PHE A 53 7.85 3.04 5.98
CA PHE A 53 6.38 3.13 5.89
C PHE A 53 5.89 4.54 5.56
N ILE A 54 6.53 5.58 6.08
CA ILE A 54 6.21 6.98 5.72
C ILE A 54 6.48 7.21 4.23
N ASP A 55 7.62 6.76 3.71
CA ASP A 55 7.95 6.90 2.29
C ASP A 55 6.92 6.18 1.43
N LYS A 56 6.58 4.92 1.76
CA LYS A 56 5.52 4.16 1.07
C LYS A 56 4.17 4.91 1.08
N LEU A 57 3.80 5.48 2.23
CA LEU A 57 2.57 6.23 2.39
C LEU A 57 2.58 7.51 1.54
N ILE A 58 3.69 8.25 1.50
CA ILE A 58 3.83 9.45 0.66
C ILE A 58 3.70 9.10 -0.83
N TYR A 59 4.39 8.07 -1.30
CA TYR A 59 4.26 7.63 -2.71
C TYR A 59 2.83 7.20 -3.03
N TYR A 60 2.15 6.54 -2.10
CA TYR A 60 0.77 6.11 -2.28
C TYR A 60 -0.22 7.27 -2.28
N PHE A 61 -0.04 8.26 -1.40
CA PHE A 61 -0.83 9.51 -1.44
C PHE A 61 -0.60 10.29 -2.73
N GLY A 62 0.65 10.34 -3.22
CA GLY A 62 0.95 10.92 -4.53
C GLY A 62 0.18 10.24 -5.67
N PHE A 63 0.13 8.90 -5.66
CA PHE A 63 -0.72 8.14 -6.59
C PHE A 63 -2.20 8.51 -6.47
N LEU A 64 -2.75 8.58 -5.25
CA LEU A 64 -4.15 8.92 -5.03
C LEU A 64 -4.51 10.31 -5.56
N VAL A 65 -3.64 11.30 -5.39
CA VAL A 65 -3.86 12.66 -5.92
C VAL A 65 -3.90 12.64 -7.45
N VAL A 66 -2.93 11.97 -8.09
CA VAL A 66 -2.91 11.83 -9.57
C VAL A 66 -4.16 11.11 -10.06
N PHE A 67 -4.55 10.03 -9.39
CA PHE A 67 -5.72 9.24 -9.73
C PHE A 67 -7.03 10.01 -9.54
N PHE A 68 -7.14 10.81 -8.48
CA PHE A 68 -8.31 11.64 -8.23
C PHE A 68 -8.47 12.74 -9.30
N ILE A 69 -7.38 13.40 -9.68
CA ILE A 69 -7.38 14.39 -10.76
C ILE A 69 -7.77 13.74 -12.10
N ASP A 70 -7.28 12.53 -12.35
CA ASP A 70 -7.62 11.77 -13.56
C ASP A 70 -9.12 11.42 -13.61
N ILE A 71 -9.69 10.97 -12.50
CA ILE A 71 -11.12 10.70 -12.33
C ILE A 71 -11.96 11.96 -12.55
N ASP A 72 -11.65 13.06 -11.86
CA ASP A 72 -12.40 14.32 -11.96
C ASP A 72 -12.49 14.79 -13.41
N TYR A 73 -11.39 14.70 -14.15
CA TYR A 73 -11.34 15.03 -15.56
C TYR A 73 -12.18 14.07 -16.44
N VAL A 74 -12.15 12.77 -16.15
CA VAL A 74 -12.95 11.76 -16.86
C VAL A 74 -14.46 12.03 -16.69
N PHE A 75 -14.89 12.42 -15.49
CA PHE A 75 -16.31 12.69 -15.19
C PHE A 75 -16.78 14.09 -15.62
N ILE A 76 -15.90 15.09 -15.66
CA ILE A 76 -16.22 16.45 -16.12
C ILE A 76 -16.36 16.51 -17.65
N GLU A 77 -15.57 15.73 -18.40
CA GLU A 77 -15.68 15.65 -19.87
C GLU A 77 -16.87 14.83 -20.37
N GLU A 78 -17.63 14.21 -19.46
CA GLU A 78 -18.85 13.46 -19.77
C GLU A 78 -20.04 14.42 -20.02
N ASP A 79 -19.84 15.48 -20.80
CA ASP A 79 -20.91 16.38 -21.24
C ASP A 79 -21.68 15.68 -22.39
N PRO A 80 -23.01 15.47 -22.30
CA PRO A 80 -23.77 14.57 -23.19
C PRO A 80 -23.89 14.99 -24.67
N HIS A 81 -23.21 16.07 -25.08
CA HIS A 81 -23.41 16.73 -26.37
C HIS A 81 -22.16 16.80 -27.26
N SER A 82 -21.02 16.24 -26.83
CA SER A 82 -19.82 16.11 -27.67
C SER A 82 -19.42 14.66 -27.85
N ASP A 83 -19.77 14.08 -29.01
CA ASP A 83 -19.53 12.68 -29.41
C ASP A 83 -18.04 12.30 -29.58
N GLU A 84 -17.09 13.21 -29.33
CA GLU A 84 -15.66 12.88 -29.43
C GLU A 84 -14.92 13.39 -28.19
N ARG A 85 -14.64 12.44 -27.28
CA ARG A 85 -13.69 12.67 -26.20
C ARG A 85 -12.31 12.85 -26.81
N THR A 86 -11.84 14.10 -26.93
CA THR A 86 -10.50 14.36 -27.46
C THR A 86 -9.44 13.83 -26.50
N LYS A 87 -8.92 12.62 -26.77
CA LYS A 87 -7.77 12.00 -26.10
C LYS A 87 -6.49 12.80 -26.38
N GLY A 88 -6.40 14.01 -25.82
CA GLY A 88 -5.28 14.92 -26.00
C GLY A 88 -3.99 14.42 -25.33
N ALA A 89 -2.86 15.08 -25.64
CA ALA A 89 -1.55 14.73 -25.07
C ALA A 89 -1.55 14.75 -23.52
N TRP A 90 -2.33 15.63 -22.91
CA TRP A 90 -2.48 15.72 -21.45
C TRP A 90 -3.17 14.50 -20.83
N TYR A 91 -4.16 13.92 -21.52
CA TYR A 91 -4.82 12.68 -21.09
C TYR A 91 -3.82 11.51 -21.08
N ILE A 92 -3.05 11.35 -22.16
CA ILE A 92 -2.05 10.28 -22.28
C ILE A 92 -0.96 10.45 -21.22
N ALA A 93 -0.50 11.68 -20.97
CA ALA A 93 0.53 11.98 -19.98
C ALA A 93 0.10 11.57 -18.55
N ARG A 94 -1.14 11.89 -18.15
CA ARG A 94 -1.68 11.52 -16.81
C ARG A 94 -1.82 10.01 -16.64
N LYS A 95 -2.41 9.32 -17.63
CA LYS A 95 -2.53 7.85 -17.60
C LYS A 95 -1.17 7.18 -17.52
N THR A 96 -0.21 7.66 -18.33
CA THR A 96 1.17 7.15 -18.32
C THR A 96 1.82 7.35 -16.95
N MET A 97 1.67 8.54 -16.34
CA MET A 97 2.18 8.81 -15.00
C MET A 97 1.59 7.87 -13.94
N GLY A 98 0.26 7.65 -13.96
CA GLY A 98 -0.40 6.74 -13.04
C GLY A 98 0.04 5.28 -13.24
N ILE A 99 0.18 4.83 -14.50
CA ILE A 99 0.73 3.50 -14.83
C ILE A 99 2.15 3.33 -14.30
N LEU A 100 3.03 4.33 -14.45
CA LEU A 100 4.40 4.26 -13.97
C LEU A 100 4.48 4.10 -12.45
N ILE A 101 3.66 4.87 -11.71
CA ILE A 101 3.59 4.75 -10.24
C ILE A 101 3.05 3.38 -9.85
N GLN A 102 1.99 2.90 -10.52
CA GLN A 102 1.40 1.60 -10.22
C GLN A 102 2.34 0.44 -10.56
N MET A 103 3.12 0.57 -11.63
CA MET A 103 4.15 -0.40 -12.02
C MET A 103 5.28 -0.46 -11.00
N PHE A 104 5.68 0.67 -10.41
CA PHE A 104 6.61 0.68 -9.28
C PHE A 104 6.07 -0.16 -8.13
N PHE A 105 4.81 0.06 -7.69
CA PHE A 105 4.20 -0.75 -6.64
C PHE A 105 4.11 -2.23 -7.00
N PHE A 106 3.77 -2.56 -8.25
CA PHE A 106 3.74 -3.93 -8.73
C PHE A 106 5.09 -4.64 -8.60
N ILE A 107 6.19 -3.96 -8.92
CA ILE A 107 7.54 -4.53 -8.76
C ILE A 107 7.86 -4.80 -7.28
N TYR A 108 7.42 -3.92 -6.36
CA TYR A 108 7.58 -4.16 -4.93
C TYR A 108 6.78 -5.37 -4.46
N GLU A 109 5.54 -5.52 -4.91
CA GLU A 109 4.70 -6.69 -4.61
C GLU A 109 5.33 -7.98 -5.14
N MET A 110 5.84 -7.98 -6.37
CA MET A 110 6.51 -9.17 -6.93
C MET A 110 7.79 -9.52 -6.17
N ARG A 111 8.53 -8.53 -5.67
CA ARG A 111 9.68 -8.76 -4.79
C ARG A 111 9.26 -9.31 -3.42
N GLN A 112 8.12 -8.85 -2.88
CA GLN A 112 7.56 -9.34 -1.62
C GLN A 112 7.06 -10.78 -1.77
N LEU A 113 6.32 -11.08 -2.85
CA LEU A 113 5.89 -12.43 -3.22
C LEU A 113 7.09 -13.39 -3.31
N TYR A 114 8.17 -12.99 -3.98
CA TYR A 114 9.37 -13.83 -4.11
C TYR A 114 10.05 -14.11 -2.76
N LYS A 115 10.07 -13.13 -1.84
CA LYS A 115 10.71 -13.27 -0.53
C LYS A 115 9.87 -14.06 0.48
N SER A 116 8.56 -13.80 0.53
CA SER A 116 7.64 -14.41 1.50
C SER A 116 7.11 -15.78 1.05
N GLY A 117 7.14 -16.08 -0.25
CA GLY A 117 6.82 -17.40 -0.78
C GLY A 117 5.42 -17.88 -0.39
N ARG A 118 5.32 -18.96 0.41
CA ARG A 118 4.04 -19.56 0.82
C ARG A 118 3.25 -18.72 1.82
N GLU A 119 3.93 -17.98 2.70
CA GLU A 119 3.27 -17.13 3.70
C GLU A 119 2.51 -15.98 3.02
N TYR A 120 2.95 -15.55 1.84
CA TYR A 120 2.26 -14.53 1.05
C TYR A 120 0.83 -14.94 0.69
N PHE A 121 0.61 -16.22 0.34
CA PHE A 121 -0.69 -16.73 -0.09
C PHE A 121 -1.67 -16.97 1.06
N LEU A 122 -1.20 -16.96 2.31
CA LEU A 122 -2.03 -17.11 3.51
C LEU A 122 -2.64 -15.78 3.95
N ASP A 123 -2.03 -14.66 3.57
CA ASP A 123 -2.49 -13.34 3.96
C ASP A 123 -3.47 -12.78 2.91
N ILE A 124 -4.73 -12.62 3.31
CA ILE A 124 -5.80 -12.09 2.47
C ILE A 124 -5.51 -10.65 2.00
N TRP A 125 -4.73 -9.88 2.77
CA TRP A 125 -4.42 -8.49 2.46
C TRP A 125 -3.57 -8.36 1.20
N ASN A 126 -2.64 -9.29 0.99
CA ASN A 126 -1.81 -9.33 -0.21
C ASN A 126 -2.64 -9.45 -1.49
N TYR A 127 -3.76 -10.19 -1.44
CA TYR A 127 -4.67 -10.32 -2.58
C TYR A 127 -5.43 -9.03 -2.86
N PHE A 128 -5.85 -8.30 -1.82
CA PHE A 128 -6.48 -6.98 -1.99
C PHE A 128 -5.50 -5.98 -2.59
N GLU A 129 -4.23 -5.99 -2.16
CA GLU A 129 -3.21 -5.12 -2.72
C GLU A 129 -2.96 -5.42 -4.20
N LEU A 130 -2.68 -6.68 -4.54
CA LEU A 130 -2.46 -7.11 -5.92
C LEU A 130 -3.70 -6.89 -6.80
N GLY A 131 -4.88 -7.19 -6.27
CA GLY A 131 -6.17 -6.97 -6.93
C GLY A 131 -6.41 -5.51 -7.27
N GLY A 132 -6.08 -4.58 -6.37
CA GLY A 132 -6.15 -3.14 -6.62
C GLY A 132 -5.24 -2.69 -7.77
N ILE A 133 -4.02 -3.26 -7.87
CA ILE A 133 -3.11 -2.99 -8.98
C ILE A 133 -3.69 -3.51 -10.31
N CYS A 134 -4.17 -4.75 -10.31
CA CYS A 134 -4.76 -5.37 -11.50
C CYS A 134 -6.01 -4.62 -11.98
N LEU A 135 -6.87 -4.20 -11.06
CA LEU A 135 -8.07 -3.41 -11.37
C LEU A 135 -7.73 -2.06 -12.00
N TYR A 136 -6.71 -1.36 -11.49
CA TYR A 136 -6.25 -0.12 -12.09
C TYR A 136 -5.75 -0.33 -13.53
N PHE A 137 -4.93 -1.36 -13.77
CA PHE A 137 -4.47 -1.67 -15.13
C PHE A 137 -5.62 -2.07 -16.06
N ALA A 138 -6.60 -2.83 -15.56
CA ALA A 138 -7.79 -3.17 -16.32
C ALA A 138 -8.64 -1.93 -16.66
N ALA A 139 -8.78 -0.98 -15.72
CA ALA A 139 -9.50 0.27 -15.95
C ALA A 139 -8.85 1.10 -17.06
N VAL A 140 -7.52 1.26 -17.02
CA VAL A 140 -6.78 2.03 -18.03
C VAL A 140 -6.77 1.33 -19.39
N ALA A 141 -6.61 0.00 -19.42
CA ALA A 141 -6.68 -0.76 -20.67
C ALA A 141 -8.06 -0.64 -21.33
N ASN A 142 -9.13 -0.70 -20.54
CA ASN A 142 -10.50 -0.55 -21.01
C ASN A 142 -10.76 0.86 -21.56
N ASP A 143 -10.26 1.90 -20.89
CA ASP A 143 -10.34 3.30 -21.32
C ASP A 143 -9.52 3.61 -22.59
N TRP A 144 -8.51 2.78 -22.91
CA TRP A 144 -7.77 2.89 -24.17
C TRP A 144 -8.45 2.18 -25.34
N ILE A 145 -9.06 1.02 -25.09
CA ILE A 145 -9.74 0.22 -26.12
C ILE A 145 -11.06 0.88 -26.55
N ASN A 146 -11.79 1.46 -25.59
CA ASN A 146 -13.04 2.13 -25.88
C ASN A 146 -12.81 3.63 -26.06
N ASP A 147 -13.44 4.22 -27.07
CA ASP A 147 -13.42 5.67 -27.28
C ASP A 147 -14.43 6.38 -26.38
N ASP A 148 -15.49 5.67 -25.98
CA ASP A 148 -16.50 6.12 -25.03
C ASP A 148 -16.29 5.53 -23.63
N ILE A 149 -16.79 6.24 -22.62
CA ILE A 149 -16.81 5.76 -21.23
C ILE A 149 -17.93 4.73 -21.08
N THR A 150 -17.61 3.47 -21.35
CA THR A 150 -18.52 2.35 -21.10
C THR A 150 -18.85 2.24 -19.60
N ASP A 151 -20.07 1.80 -19.25
CA ASP A 151 -20.46 1.52 -17.85
C ASP A 151 -19.47 0.60 -17.13
N VAL A 152 -18.88 -0.36 -17.85
CA VAL A 152 -17.82 -1.25 -17.34
C VAL A 152 -16.58 -0.46 -16.91
N CYS A 153 -16.20 0.58 -17.66
CA CYS A 153 -15.07 1.45 -17.33
C CYS A 153 -15.33 2.20 -16.01
N LYS A 154 -16.54 2.76 -15.84
CA LYS A 154 -16.97 3.41 -14.59
C LYS A 154 -16.93 2.45 -13.40
N MET A 155 -17.43 1.23 -13.57
CA MET A 155 -17.38 0.20 -12.52
C MET A 155 -15.94 -0.14 -12.11
N LEU A 156 -15.03 -0.25 -13.08
CA LEU A 156 -13.62 -0.52 -12.80
C LEU A 156 -12.95 0.64 -12.04
N TYR A 157 -13.24 1.90 -12.40
CA TYR A 157 -12.75 3.06 -11.64
C TYR A 157 -13.29 3.08 -10.21
N VAL A 158 -14.60 2.88 -10.02
CA VAL A 158 -15.21 2.82 -8.68
C VAL A 158 -14.60 1.69 -7.85
N GLY A 159 -14.45 0.50 -8.42
CA GLY A 159 -13.78 -0.62 -7.75
C GLY A 159 -12.33 -0.30 -7.35
N THR A 160 -11.61 0.40 -8.22
CA THR A 160 -10.23 0.84 -7.95
C THR A 160 -10.18 1.89 -6.82
N ILE A 161 -11.13 2.83 -6.77
CA ILE A 161 -11.25 3.80 -5.66
C ILE A 161 -11.53 3.07 -4.35
N LEU A 162 -12.47 2.14 -4.33
CA LEU A 162 -12.82 1.42 -3.11
C LEU A 162 -11.62 0.63 -2.57
N LEU A 163 -10.91 -0.10 -3.43
CA LEU A 163 -9.72 -0.83 -3.02
C LEU A 163 -8.56 0.08 -2.62
N SER A 164 -8.46 1.26 -3.24
CA SER A 164 -7.40 2.21 -2.87
C SER A 164 -7.63 2.81 -1.48
N LEU A 165 -8.88 3.09 -1.11
CA LEU A 165 -9.25 3.51 0.24
C LEU A 165 -8.95 2.42 1.28
N VAL A 166 -9.28 1.16 0.97
CA VAL A 166 -8.93 0.01 1.84
C VAL A 166 -7.41 -0.06 2.04
N LYS A 167 -6.62 0.15 0.98
CA LYS A 167 -5.16 0.18 1.08
C LYS A 167 -4.64 1.33 1.94
N VAL A 168 -5.25 2.51 1.91
CA VAL A 168 -4.90 3.61 2.83
C VAL A 168 -5.10 3.17 4.29
N LEU A 169 -6.26 2.59 4.61
CA LEU A 169 -6.54 2.10 5.96
C LEU A 169 -5.51 1.07 6.41
N PHE A 170 -5.13 0.16 5.52
CA PHE A 170 -4.09 -0.84 5.78
C PHE A 170 -2.73 -0.20 6.08
N LEU A 171 -2.28 0.78 5.28
CA LEU A 171 -1.02 1.49 5.52
C LEU A 171 -1.04 2.27 6.85
N LEU A 172 -2.21 2.77 7.26
CA LEU A 172 -2.38 3.45 8.53
C LEU A 172 -2.38 2.51 9.74
N ARG A 173 -2.72 1.22 9.55
CA ARG A 173 -2.73 0.19 10.61
C ARG A 173 -1.38 0.04 11.31
N VAL A 174 -0.29 0.34 10.62
CA VAL A 174 1.08 0.10 11.12
C VAL A 174 1.48 1.16 12.17
N PHE A 175 0.84 2.33 12.19
CA PHE A 175 1.15 3.37 13.17
C PHE A 175 0.46 3.07 14.50
N LYS A 176 1.21 2.93 15.61
CA LYS A 176 0.67 2.61 16.95
C LYS A 176 -0.60 3.41 17.33
N TYR A 177 -0.61 4.70 17.07
CA TYR A 177 -1.73 5.58 17.42
C TYR A 177 -3.00 5.34 16.59
N ILE A 178 -2.87 4.90 15.34
CA ILE A 178 -3.97 4.71 14.39
C ILE A 178 -4.35 3.22 14.29
N SER A 179 -3.44 2.33 14.67
CA SER A 179 -3.58 0.88 14.64
C SER A 179 -4.81 0.40 15.40
N PHE A 180 -5.10 0.99 16.56
CA PHE A 180 -6.29 0.66 17.34
C PHE A 180 -7.59 0.97 16.58
N LEU A 181 -7.68 2.17 16.00
CA LEU A 181 -8.87 2.60 15.25
C LEU A 181 -9.09 1.72 14.03
N VAL A 182 -8.04 1.43 13.28
CA VAL A 182 -8.12 0.55 12.10
C VAL A 182 -8.47 -0.89 12.49
N SER A 183 -7.94 -1.39 13.61
CA SER A 183 -8.26 -2.75 14.07
C SER A 183 -9.71 -2.89 14.53
N MET A 184 -10.33 -1.84 15.06
CA MET A 184 -11.77 -1.86 15.38
C MET A 184 -12.67 -1.78 14.14
N VAL A 185 -12.18 -1.25 13.02
CA VAL A 185 -12.94 -1.22 11.75
C VAL A 185 -12.86 -2.55 11.00
N ILE A 186 -11.80 -3.32 11.25
CA ILE A 186 -11.51 -4.59 10.55
C ILE A 186 -12.04 -5.83 11.31
N GLN A 187 -12.23 -5.74 12.62
CA GLN A 187 -12.88 -6.78 13.44
C GLN A 187 -14.40 -6.78 13.27
#